data_AF-A0A554R6D9-F1
#
_entry.id   AF-A0A554R6D9-F1
#
_cell.length_a   1.000
_cell.length_b   1.000
_cell.length_c   1.000
_cell.angle_alpha   90.00
_cell.angle_beta   90.00
_cell.angle_gamma   90.00
#
_symmetry.space_group_name_H-M   'P 1'
#
loop_
_entity.id
_entity.type
_entity.pdbx_description
1 polymer ?
#
loop_
_entity_poly.entity_id
_entity_poly.type
_entity_poly.pdbx_seq_one_letter_code
_entity_poly.pdbx_strand_id
1 'polypeptide(L)'
;MSRPGSGVVMGRRRFLSLGALGAGALGLGAVGTIAGCSSTAATPTSTADLDYILPTAPEVAAAESARAWNGTTAAFALAAGFSTVDLGGRLVNTWTYGGAAVAPELRLKSGDRVNVSVQNSLDAETTLHWHGIRIRNDMDGAAPTTQAPIAANSTFDYNFVAPDPGTYWYHSHSGLQADRGLFGAMIVEDPNDSSGADADAVLVLDDWVDGLGTTPDSILMALNPAIAGGHAGHGGAASTPVEHTEGDLAVAQQLVSAGHGSSDVLGGMTQHIAYPLHLINGRPPNDPAVVTAAPGSTLRLRIINAAAETPYRFAVAGHEMTIVATDGYDVEPTPADAIIVGMAQRYDVLVTVKSGTWPVVAKVEGRDGYASTVLRSADALTLSNPDVGGSISELDGRLVLESALRPAESARLETKSPDRDYHIELIQAGDRYVWGMAGADAGKLVMKQGERVRITMKNTSTMWHPMHTHGHTFAVPDYGGLRRDTVNVLPGSELAIEFDADNPGEWMFHCHNAYHFEAGMTANLRYVR
;
A
#
# COMPACT_ATOMS: atom_id res chain seq x y z
N MET A 1 -49.55 -11.02 35.59
CA MET A 1 -50.45 -10.01 35.00
C MET A 1 -49.71 -9.36 33.84
N SER A 2 -50.18 -9.17 32.61
CA SER A 2 -51.09 -9.88 31.72
C SER A 2 -50.76 -9.30 30.33
N ARG A 3 -50.39 -10.14 29.35
CA ARG A 3 -50.55 -9.83 27.92
C ARG A 3 -52.05 -9.90 27.56
N PRO A 4 -52.51 -9.29 26.45
CA PRO A 4 -52.65 -10.01 25.15
C PRO A 4 -52.27 -9.10 23.95
N GLY A 5 -52.04 -9.51 22.70
CA GLY A 5 -52.30 -10.74 21.92
C GLY A 5 -52.86 -10.31 20.55
N SER A 6 -52.20 -10.56 19.41
CA SER A 6 -52.56 -11.55 18.35
C SER A 6 -51.83 -11.10 17.05
N GLY A 7 -51.32 -11.91 16.11
CA GLY A 7 -51.34 -13.35 15.89
C GLY A 7 -51.92 -13.68 14.51
N VAL A 8 -51.09 -13.98 13.49
CA VAL A 8 -51.48 -14.80 12.32
C VAL A 8 -50.31 -15.71 11.93
N VAL A 9 -50.62 -17.01 11.83
CA VAL A 9 -49.79 -18.14 11.39
C VAL A 9 -50.38 -18.64 10.07
N MET A 10 -49.57 -19.08 9.10
CA MET A 10 -50.02 -20.01 8.07
C MET A 10 -48.96 -21.05 7.75
N GLY A 11 -49.39 -22.32 7.71
CA GLY A 11 -48.54 -23.51 7.79
C GLY A 11 -48.38 -24.30 6.48
N ARG A 12 -47.59 -25.36 6.63
CA ARG A 12 -47.11 -26.36 5.66
C ARG A 12 -48.20 -27.09 4.86
N ARG A 13 -48.01 -27.16 3.53
CA ARG A 13 -48.37 -28.19 2.51
C ARG A 13 -48.28 -27.45 1.16
N ARG A 14 -47.49 -27.82 0.15
CA ARG A 14 -47.38 -29.12 -0.51
C ARG A 14 -46.00 -29.27 -1.20
N PHE A 15 -45.44 -30.46 -1.04
CA PHE A 15 -44.27 -31.00 -1.73
C PHE A 15 -44.77 -32.18 -2.60
N LEU A 16 -44.04 -32.50 -3.67
CA LEU A 16 -44.08 -33.67 -4.57
C LEU A 16 -44.89 -33.61 -5.88
N SER A 17 -44.16 -33.60 -6.99
CA SER A 17 -44.08 -34.68 -8.01
C SER A 17 -42.84 -34.39 -8.88
N LEU A 18 -41.74 -35.16 -8.81
CA LEU A 18 -41.44 -36.43 -9.52
C LEU A 18 -41.75 -36.33 -11.04
N GLY A 19 -40.83 -36.63 -11.97
CA GLY A 19 -39.55 -37.31 -11.85
C GLY A 19 -38.71 -37.26 -13.14
N ALA A 20 -37.51 -37.81 -13.01
CA ALA A 20 -36.40 -37.81 -13.95
C ALA A 20 -36.57 -38.68 -15.20
N LEU A 21 -35.79 -38.38 -16.25
CA LEU A 21 -34.80 -39.25 -16.92
C LEU A 21 -34.62 -38.87 -18.39
N GLY A 22 -33.37 -38.90 -18.86
CA GLY A 22 -33.08 -39.18 -20.28
C GLY A 22 -31.95 -38.37 -20.90
N ALA A 23 -30.74 -38.92 -20.86
CA ALA A 23 -29.60 -38.50 -21.66
C ALA A 23 -29.78 -38.82 -23.17
N GLY A 24 -29.04 -38.13 -24.05
CA GLY A 24 -28.63 -38.68 -25.35
C GLY A 24 -28.90 -37.84 -26.60
N ALA A 25 -27.85 -37.12 -27.03
CA ALA A 25 -27.27 -37.04 -28.38
C ALA A 25 -28.12 -36.97 -29.68
N LEU A 26 -27.63 -36.10 -30.58
CA LEU A 26 -27.67 -36.08 -32.06
C LEU A 26 -28.89 -35.46 -32.78
N GLY A 27 -28.59 -34.48 -33.64
CA GLY A 27 -29.07 -34.49 -35.03
C GLY A 27 -29.95 -33.34 -35.51
N LEU A 28 -29.30 -32.35 -36.14
CA LEU A 28 -29.70 -31.64 -37.39
C LEU A 28 -31.13 -31.09 -37.55
N GLY A 29 -31.20 -29.75 -37.62
CA GLY A 29 -31.80 -29.06 -38.76
C GLY A 29 -33.24 -28.55 -38.61
N ALA A 30 -33.40 -27.23 -38.48
CA ALA A 30 -34.43 -26.47 -39.21
C ALA A 30 -34.16 -24.97 -39.08
N VAL A 31 -34.03 -24.32 -40.23
CA VAL A 31 -33.96 -22.88 -40.44
C VAL A 31 -35.28 -22.23 -40.01
N GLY A 32 -35.21 -21.21 -39.15
CA GLY A 32 -36.35 -20.39 -38.75
C GLY A 32 -35.96 -18.93 -38.65
N THR A 33 -36.15 -18.20 -39.75
CA THR A 33 -35.99 -16.74 -39.82
C THR A 33 -37.08 -16.06 -39.01
N ILE A 34 -36.71 -15.35 -37.93
CA ILE A 34 -37.60 -14.43 -37.23
C ILE A 34 -37.08 -13.02 -37.48
N ALA A 35 -37.81 -12.27 -38.29
CA ALA A 35 -37.62 -10.85 -38.54
C ALA A 35 -37.97 -10.07 -37.26
N GLY A 36 -36.95 -9.50 -36.61
CA GLY A 36 -37.11 -8.62 -35.46
C GLY A 36 -37.55 -7.23 -35.90
N CYS A 37 -38.67 -6.76 -35.35
CA CYS A 37 -39.14 -5.39 -35.47
C CYS A 37 -38.17 -4.43 -34.76
N SER A 38 -37.76 -3.39 -35.48
CA SER A 38 -36.80 -2.38 -35.05
C SER A 38 -37.43 -1.43 -34.03
N SER A 39 -37.04 -1.53 -32.77
CA SER A 39 -37.11 -0.43 -31.81
C SER A 39 -35.70 0.15 -31.66
N THR A 40 -35.55 1.43 -31.95
CA THR A 40 -34.33 2.21 -31.78
C THR A 40 -33.98 2.29 -30.30
N ALA A 41 -33.18 1.33 -29.83
CA ALA A 41 -32.45 1.47 -28.58
C ALA A 41 -31.31 2.46 -28.83
N ALA A 42 -31.26 3.53 -28.05
CA ALA A 42 -30.10 4.42 -28.01
C ALA A 42 -28.87 3.57 -27.64
N THR A 43 -27.88 3.55 -28.54
CA THR A 43 -26.61 2.88 -28.31
C THR A 43 -25.97 3.50 -27.06
N PRO A 44 -25.55 2.71 -26.06
CA PRO A 44 -24.70 3.25 -25.01
C PRO A 44 -23.41 3.73 -25.68
N THR A 45 -23.06 5.00 -25.51
CA THR A 45 -21.75 5.53 -25.90
C THR A 45 -20.69 4.66 -25.25
N SER A 46 -20.01 3.86 -26.07
CA SER A 46 -18.92 3.01 -25.61
C SER A 46 -17.75 3.91 -25.20
N THR A 47 -17.12 3.63 -24.07
CA THR A 47 -15.86 4.26 -23.64
C THR A 47 -14.66 3.88 -24.52
N ALA A 48 -14.90 3.21 -25.67
CA ALA A 48 -13.88 2.74 -26.60
C ALA A 48 -13.36 3.83 -27.58
N ASP A 49 -13.91 5.05 -27.55
CA ASP A 49 -13.57 6.14 -28.50
C ASP A 49 -12.76 7.29 -27.88
N LEU A 50 -12.18 7.13 -26.68
CA LEU A 50 -11.35 8.17 -26.07
C LEU A 50 -9.89 8.06 -26.52
N ASP A 51 -9.29 9.19 -26.90
CA ASP A 51 -7.88 9.28 -27.29
C ASP A 51 -6.99 9.37 -26.04
N TYR A 52 -6.63 8.21 -25.49
CA TYR A 52 -5.84 8.10 -24.28
C TYR A 52 -4.36 8.45 -24.49
N ILE A 53 -3.75 9.05 -23.47
CA ILE A 53 -2.31 9.24 -23.38
C ILE A 53 -1.70 7.98 -22.77
N LEU A 54 -1.04 7.18 -23.61
CA LEU A 54 -0.39 5.94 -23.19
C LEU A 54 0.91 6.19 -22.40
N PRO A 55 1.41 5.22 -21.63
CA PRO A 55 2.63 5.39 -20.81
C PRO A 55 3.88 5.83 -21.59
N THR A 56 3.99 5.45 -22.86
CA THR A 56 5.12 5.80 -23.74
C THR A 56 4.81 6.96 -24.70
N ALA A 57 3.70 7.67 -24.48
CA ALA A 57 3.27 8.75 -25.36
C ALA A 57 4.20 9.98 -25.27
N PRO A 58 4.29 10.83 -26.32
CA PRO A 58 5.15 12.01 -26.33
C PRO A 58 4.91 12.99 -25.18
N GLU A 59 3.68 13.08 -24.67
CA GLU A 59 3.30 13.92 -23.53
C GLU A 59 4.04 13.50 -22.25
N VAL A 60 4.27 12.21 -22.05
CA VAL A 60 5.04 11.67 -20.92
C VAL A 60 6.49 12.11 -21.00
N ALA A 61 7.11 11.99 -22.18
CA ALA A 61 8.48 12.44 -22.41
C ALA A 61 8.64 13.97 -22.29
N ALA A 62 7.62 14.73 -22.71
CA ALA A 62 7.58 16.17 -22.56
C ALA A 62 7.49 16.58 -21.08
N ALA A 63 6.63 15.92 -20.28
CA ALA A 63 6.54 16.13 -18.84
C ALA A 63 7.86 15.82 -18.13
N GLU A 64 8.52 14.71 -18.48
CA GLU A 64 9.86 14.40 -17.95
C GLU A 64 10.91 15.45 -18.30
N SER A 65 10.92 15.91 -19.55
CA SER A 65 11.88 16.92 -19.99
C SER A 65 11.67 18.29 -19.32
N ALA A 66 10.48 18.54 -18.77
CA ALA A 66 10.16 19.75 -18.03
C ALA A 66 10.54 19.66 -16.54
N ARG A 67 10.84 18.47 -16.00
CA ARG A 67 11.29 18.31 -14.61
C ARG A 67 12.66 18.98 -14.41
N ALA A 68 12.83 19.66 -13.30
CA ALA A 68 14.09 20.30 -12.96
C ALA A 68 15.16 19.24 -12.67
N TRP A 69 16.18 19.17 -13.54
CA TRP A 69 17.34 18.31 -13.34
C TRP A 69 18.54 19.13 -12.90
N ASN A 70 19.21 18.70 -11.83
CA ASN A 70 20.36 19.40 -11.25
C ASN A 70 21.71 19.05 -11.93
N GLY A 71 21.71 18.20 -12.97
CA GLY A 71 22.90 17.76 -13.69
C GLY A 71 23.60 16.53 -13.09
N THR A 72 23.12 16.00 -11.97
CA THR A 72 23.67 14.83 -11.28
C THR A 72 22.87 13.58 -11.63
N THR A 73 23.56 12.44 -11.72
CA THR A 73 22.93 11.12 -11.87
C THR A 73 23.23 10.27 -10.65
N ALA A 74 22.19 9.80 -9.96
CA ALA A 74 22.28 8.81 -8.91
C ALA A 74 22.06 7.41 -9.51
N ALA A 75 23.10 6.59 -9.52
CA ALA A 75 23.10 5.28 -10.16
C ALA A 75 23.12 4.14 -9.13
N PHE A 76 22.19 3.19 -9.28
CA PHE A 76 22.03 2.04 -8.39
C PHE A 76 21.82 0.75 -9.18
N ALA A 77 22.03 -0.39 -8.52
CA ALA A 77 21.71 -1.69 -9.07
C ALA A 77 21.01 -2.54 -8.00
N LEU A 78 19.90 -3.16 -8.39
CA LEU A 78 19.13 -4.07 -7.54
C LEU A 78 19.00 -5.41 -8.27
N ALA A 79 19.06 -6.50 -7.52
CA ALA A 79 18.88 -7.84 -8.06
C ALA A 79 17.80 -8.56 -7.27
N ALA A 80 16.63 -8.76 -7.87
CA ALA A 80 15.59 -9.61 -7.31
C ALA A 80 16.07 -11.06 -7.36
N GLY A 81 16.07 -11.75 -6.24
CA GLY A 81 16.50 -13.14 -6.20
C GLY A 81 16.20 -13.82 -4.88
N PHE A 82 16.34 -15.14 -4.87
CA PHE A 82 16.26 -15.94 -3.66
C PHE A 82 17.49 -15.74 -2.77
N SER A 83 17.27 -15.57 -1.47
CA SER A 83 18.34 -15.56 -0.47
C SER A 83 17.86 -16.18 0.84
N THR A 84 18.82 -16.65 1.65
CA THR A 84 18.59 -16.95 3.06
C THR A 84 18.81 -15.68 3.87
N VAL A 85 17.82 -15.25 4.65
CA VAL A 85 17.92 -14.09 5.55
C VAL A 85 17.84 -14.54 7.00
N ASP A 86 18.53 -13.83 7.87
CA ASP A 86 18.55 -14.07 9.32
C ASP A 86 17.61 -13.11 10.04
N LEU A 87 16.49 -13.63 10.54
CA LEU A 87 15.48 -12.90 11.30
C LEU A 87 15.68 -13.12 12.81
N GLY A 88 16.85 -12.72 13.32
CA GLY A 88 17.19 -12.84 14.74
C GLY A 88 17.45 -14.26 15.22
N GLY A 89 18.28 -15.00 14.48
CA GLY A 89 18.63 -16.41 14.72
C GLY A 89 17.74 -17.41 13.97
N ARG A 90 16.66 -16.94 13.35
CA ARG A 90 15.81 -17.76 12.48
C ARG A 90 16.18 -17.51 11.02
N LEU A 91 16.88 -18.48 10.43
CA LEU A 91 17.19 -18.45 9.00
C LEU A 91 15.96 -18.84 8.18
N VAL A 92 15.55 -17.98 7.24
CA VAL A 92 14.45 -18.23 6.31
C VAL A 92 14.89 -18.02 4.87
N ASN A 93 14.39 -18.84 3.95
CA ASN A 93 14.59 -18.65 2.52
C ASN A 93 13.45 -17.82 1.97
N THR A 94 13.76 -16.73 1.29
CA THR A 94 12.79 -15.75 0.84
C THR A 94 13.33 -14.94 -0.36
N TRP A 95 12.57 -13.94 -0.81
CA TRP A 95 12.95 -13.11 -1.94
C TRP A 95 13.55 -11.80 -1.42
N THR A 96 14.62 -11.32 -2.06
CA THR A 96 15.31 -10.10 -1.61
C THR A 96 15.80 -9.29 -2.79
N TYR A 97 16.01 -7.99 -2.57
CA TYR A 97 16.97 -7.21 -3.37
C TYR A 97 18.29 -7.11 -2.61
N GLY A 98 19.25 -7.98 -2.89
CA GLY A 98 20.59 -7.89 -2.29
C GLY A 98 20.80 -8.65 -0.97
N GLY A 99 19.99 -9.67 -0.68
CA GLY A 99 20.30 -10.70 0.32
C GLY A 99 19.97 -10.37 1.78
N ALA A 100 19.26 -9.27 2.04
CA ALA A 100 18.76 -8.90 3.36
C ALA A 100 17.23 -8.80 3.36
N ALA A 101 16.61 -8.88 4.54
CA ALA A 101 15.15 -8.80 4.71
C ALA A 101 14.56 -7.43 4.34
N VAL A 102 15.38 -6.37 4.38
CA VAL A 102 15.06 -5.07 3.80
C VAL A 102 16.15 -4.76 2.79
N ALA A 103 15.77 -4.34 1.59
CA ALA A 103 16.70 -3.98 0.53
C ALA A 103 17.53 -2.73 0.89
N PRO A 104 18.66 -2.49 0.19
CA PRO A 104 19.49 -1.31 0.42
C PRO A 104 18.70 0.00 0.37
N GLU A 105 18.96 0.89 1.34
CA GLU A 105 18.45 2.26 1.27
C GLU A 105 19.06 2.96 0.06
N LEU A 106 18.20 3.52 -0.80
CA LEU A 106 18.62 4.36 -1.92
C LEU A 106 18.52 5.82 -1.47
N ARG A 107 19.66 6.51 -1.34
CA ARG A 107 19.69 7.91 -0.94
C ARG A 107 20.25 8.78 -2.06
N LEU A 108 19.50 9.81 -2.44
CA LEU A 108 19.80 10.76 -3.52
C LEU A 108 19.26 12.15 -3.17
N LYS A 109 19.45 13.14 -4.04
CA LYS A 109 18.95 14.50 -3.85
C LYS A 109 17.78 14.82 -4.76
N SER A 110 16.91 15.73 -4.33
CA SER A 110 15.88 16.29 -5.22
C SER A 110 16.53 16.89 -6.48
N GLY A 111 15.91 16.58 -7.62
CA GLY A 111 16.38 16.94 -8.95
C GLY A 111 17.50 16.06 -9.49
N ASP A 112 17.96 15.01 -8.79
CA ASP A 112 18.86 14.01 -9.37
C ASP A 112 18.15 13.21 -10.46
N ARG A 113 18.89 12.84 -11.50
CA ARG A 113 18.45 11.80 -12.43
C ARG A 113 18.77 10.44 -11.83
N VAL A 114 17.74 9.66 -11.55
CA VAL A 114 17.86 8.29 -11.06
C VAL A 114 18.09 7.36 -12.23
N ASN A 115 19.08 6.47 -12.09
CA ASN A 115 19.31 5.34 -12.98
C ASN A 115 19.43 4.08 -12.14
N VAL A 116 18.41 3.22 -12.16
CA VAL A 116 18.44 1.95 -11.41
C VAL A 116 18.28 0.78 -12.36
N SER A 117 19.31 -0.06 -12.42
CA SER A 117 19.24 -1.33 -13.14
C SER A 117 18.68 -2.41 -12.22
N VAL A 118 17.54 -2.99 -12.61
CA VAL A 118 16.87 -4.06 -11.85
C VAL A 118 17.05 -5.37 -12.60
N GLN A 119 17.89 -6.25 -12.08
CA GLN A 119 18.05 -7.60 -12.58
C GLN A 119 17.04 -8.54 -11.91
N ASN A 120 16.25 -9.25 -12.72
CA ASN A 120 15.37 -10.29 -12.23
C ASN A 120 16.07 -11.65 -12.31
N SER A 121 16.51 -12.18 -11.17
CA SER A 121 17.11 -13.51 -11.02
C SER A 121 16.13 -14.53 -10.41
N LEU A 122 14.84 -14.20 -10.37
CA LEU A 122 13.77 -15.10 -9.95
C LEU A 122 13.30 -15.95 -11.15
N ASP A 123 12.64 -17.06 -10.85
CA ASP A 123 11.95 -17.88 -11.86
C ASP A 123 10.53 -17.36 -12.16
N ALA A 124 10.21 -16.13 -11.74
CA ALA A 124 8.93 -15.46 -11.92
C ALA A 124 9.13 -14.06 -12.52
N GLU A 125 8.09 -13.51 -13.15
CA GLU A 125 8.06 -12.11 -13.55
C GLU A 125 8.08 -11.18 -12.32
N THR A 126 8.69 -10.00 -12.44
CA THR A 126 8.73 -8.99 -11.38
C THR A 126 8.66 -7.59 -11.95
N THR A 127 8.55 -6.60 -11.07
CA THR A 127 8.62 -5.16 -11.37
C THR A 127 9.22 -4.43 -10.17
N LEU A 128 9.45 -3.12 -10.31
CA LEU A 128 9.82 -2.25 -9.21
C LEU A 128 9.03 -0.94 -9.29
N HIS A 129 8.16 -0.69 -8.31
CA HIS A 129 7.42 0.55 -8.17
C HIS A 129 8.10 1.52 -7.20
N TRP A 130 8.02 2.81 -7.52
CA TRP A 130 8.61 3.93 -6.78
C TRP A 130 7.53 4.68 -5.99
N HIS A 131 7.20 4.15 -4.83
CA HIS A 131 6.04 4.59 -4.06
C HIS A 131 6.12 6.07 -3.67
N GLY A 132 5.15 6.86 -4.15
CA GLY A 132 4.96 8.27 -3.82
C GLY A 132 5.75 9.27 -4.67
N ILE A 133 6.57 8.82 -5.63
CA ILE A 133 7.39 9.71 -6.47
C ILE A 133 6.66 10.06 -7.77
N ARG A 134 6.58 11.36 -8.09
CA ARG A 134 5.93 11.87 -9.31
C ARG A 134 6.84 11.79 -10.53
N ILE A 135 7.06 10.57 -11.01
CA ILE A 135 7.97 10.26 -12.11
C ILE A 135 7.25 10.18 -13.45
N ARG A 136 7.99 9.92 -14.53
CA ARG A 136 7.41 9.61 -15.85
C ARG A 136 6.70 8.25 -15.84
N ASN A 137 5.58 8.16 -16.55
CA ASN A 137 4.67 7.04 -16.43
C ASN A 137 5.27 5.69 -16.87
N ASP A 138 6.02 5.63 -17.96
CA ASP A 138 6.72 4.41 -18.43
C ASP A 138 7.87 3.93 -17.52
N MET A 139 8.14 4.60 -16.39
CA MET A 139 9.09 4.18 -15.36
C MET A 139 8.43 3.91 -14.01
N ASP A 140 7.09 3.89 -13.95
CA ASP A 140 6.32 3.75 -12.72
C ASP A 140 6.43 2.37 -12.05
N GLY A 141 6.64 1.30 -12.83
CA GLY A 141 6.80 -0.04 -12.24
C GLY A 141 5.53 -0.86 -12.07
N ALA A 142 4.39 -0.42 -12.60
CA ALA A 142 3.09 -1.06 -12.45
C ALA A 142 2.70 -1.88 -13.70
N ALA A 143 3.22 -3.10 -13.84
CA ALA A 143 2.89 -3.95 -15.01
C ALA A 143 1.51 -4.60 -14.88
N PRO A 144 0.72 -4.74 -15.98
CA PRO A 144 1.05 -4.35 -17.35
C PRO A 144 0.65 -2.91 -17.69
N THR A 145 0.20 -2.13 -16.71
CA THR A 145 -0.37 -0.79 -16.90
C THR A 145 0.65 0.19 -17.49
N THR A 146 1.83 0.29 -16.89
CA THR A 146 2.82 1.32 -17.23
C THR A 146 4.04 0.77 -17.96
N GLN A 147 4.30 -0.52 -17.81
CA GLN A 147 5.38 -1.23 -18.49
C GLN A 147 5.05 -2.71 -18.69
N ALA A 148 5.85 -3.39 -19.51
CA ALA A 148 5.90 -4.85 -19.48
C ALA A 148 6.60 -5.34 -18.19
N PRO A 149 6.22 -6.52 -17.65
CA PRO A 149 6.95 -7.13 -16.55
C PRO A 149 8.41 -7.40 -16.91
N ILE A 150 9.28 -7.36 -15.91
CA ILE A 150 10.68 -7.79 -16.03
C ILE A 150 10.67 -9.33 -16.00
N ALA A 151 10.86 -9.95 -17.15
CA ALA A 151 10.90 -11.41 -17.27
C ALA A 151 12.03 -12.03 -16.45
N ALA A 152 11.89 -13.31 -16.08
CA ALA A 152 12.95 -14.09 -15.44
C ALA A 152 14.26 -14.01 -16.26
N ASN A 153 15.39 -13.83 -15.57
CA ASN A 153 16.73 -13.68 -16.15
C ASN A 153 16.88 -12.48 -17.10
N SER A 154 16.07 -11.44 -16.93
CA SER A 154 16.16 -10.19 -17.69
C SER A 154 16.42 -8.99 -16.78
N THR A 155 16.73 -7.86 -17.40
CA THR A 155 17.03 -6.59 -16.71
C THR A 155 16.17 -5.49 -17.28
N PHE A 156 15.70 -4.59 -16.41
CA PHE A 156 15.07 -3.34 -16.80
C PHE A 156 15.80 -2.17 -16.16
N ASP A 157 16.03 -1.10 -16.93
CA ASP A 157 16.71 0.11 -16.46
C ASP A 157 15.68 1.22 -16.24
N TYR A 158 15.40 1.52 -14.97
CA TYR A 158 14.56 2.65 -14.59
C TYR A 158 15.34 3.95 -14.71
N ASN A 159 14.75 4.93 -15.37
CA ASN A 159 15.43 6.19 -15.66
C ASN A 159 14.49 7.40 -15.64
N PHE A 160 14.55 8.19 -14.57
CA PHE A 160 13.68 9.34 -14.33
C PHE A 160 14.36 10.38 -13.44
N VAL A 161 13.86 11.61 -13.43
CA VAL A 161 14.23 12.63 -12.45
C VAL A 161 13.35 12.49 -11.21
N ALA A 162 13.95 12.49 -10.01
CA ALA A 162 13.22 12.50 -8.74
C ALA A 162 12.97 13.97 -8.33
N PRO A 163 11.73 14.51 -8.48
CA PRO A 163 11.52 15.94 -8.36
C PRO A 163 11.38 16.39 -6.91
N ASP A 164 10.67 15.63 -6.08
CA ASP A 164 10.24 16.05 -4.75
C ASP A 164 11.15 15.43 -3.69
N PRO A 165 11.69 16.23 -2.74
CA PRO A 165 12.37 15.67 -1.59
C PRO A 165 11.37 15.02 -0.63
N GLY A 166 11.82 14.04 0.15
CA GLY A 166 10.98 13.36 1.11
C GLY A 166 11.41 11.93 1.43
N THR A 167 10.59 11.29 2.25
CA THR A 167 10.71 9.87 2.62
C THR A 167 9.81 9.02 1.69
N TYR A 168 10.45 8.25 0.83
CA TYR A 168 9.82 7.32 -0.11
C TYR A 168 10.33 5.90 0.11
N TRP A 169 9.80 4.98 -0.67
CA TRP A 169 10.23 3.59 -0.66
C TRP A 169 9.94 2.98 -2.03
N TYR A 170 10.49 1.80 -2.26
CA TYR A 170 10.27 1.04 -3.48
C TYR A 170 9.91 -0.40 -3.11
N HIS A 171 9.09 -1.02 -3.93
CA HIS A 171 8.70 -2.42 -3.73
C HIS A 171 8.32 -3.07 -5.06
N SER A 172 8.33 -4.41 -5.08
CA SER A 172 7.76 -5.14 -6.21
C SER A 172 6.26 -4.84 -6.30
N HIS A 173 5.78 -4.59 -7.51
CA HIS A 173 4.36 -4.37 -7.84
C HIS A 173 3.84 -5.56 -8.67
N SER A 174 4.17 -6.77 -8.22
CA SER A 174 3.83 -8.01 -8.91
C SER A 174 3.40 -9.05 -7.89
N GLY A 175 2.09 -9.33 -7.81
CA GLY A 175 1.54 -10.23 -6.83
C GLY A 175 1.90 -9.84 -5.40
N LEU A 176 2.08 -10.85 -4.55
CA LEU A 176 2.48 -10.68 -3.15
C LEU A 176 4.00 -10.65 -2.94
N GLN A 177 4.77 -10.26 -3.96
CA GLN A 177 6.24 -10.29 -3.89
C GLN A 177 6.82 -9.31 -2.87
N ALA A 178 6.15 -8.18 -2.62
CA ALA A 178 6.55 -7.26 -1.55
C ALA A 178 6.46 -7.95 -0.17
N ASP A 179 5.39 -8.70 0.11
CA ASP A 179 5.21 -9.51 1.33
C ASP A 179 6.18 -10.71 1.42
N ARG A 180 6.96 -10.96 0.37
CA ARG A 180 8.10 -11.91 0.36
C ARG A 180 9.45 -11.22 0.62
N GLY A 181 9.50 -9.91 0.85
CA GLY A 181 10.75 -9.18 1.12
C GLY A 181 11.31 -8.37 -0.06
N LEU A 182 10.56 -8.19 -1.16
CA LEU A 182 10.97 -7.31 -2.26
C LEU A 182 10.56 -5.86 -2.02
N PHE A 183 11.19 -5.19 -1.05
CA PHE A 183 11.03 -3.76 -0.78
C PHE A 183 12.26 -3.12 -0.12
N GLY A 184 12.38 -1.79 -0.22
CA GLY A 184 13.42 -1.01 0.45
C GLY A 184 13.10 0.47 0.52
N ALA A 185 13.86 1.21 1.33
CA ALA A 185 13.66 2.66 1.50
C ALA A 185 14.32 3.48 0.39
N MET A 186 13.71 4.61 0.03
CA MET A 186 14.30 5.61 -0.86
C MET A 186 14.17 6.99 -0.25
N ILE A 187 15.29 7.64 0.05
CA ILE A 187 15.32 8.98 0.62
C ILE A 187 15.78 9.97 -0.45
N VAL A 188 14.94 10.96 -0.72
CA VAL A 188 15.27 12.09 -1.59
C VAL A 188 15.54 13.29 -0.70
N GLU A 189 16.81 13.66 -0.56
CA GLU A 189 17.26 14.73 0.32
C GLU A 189 16.82 16.10 -0.22
N ASP A 190 16.28 16.93 0.68
CA ASP A 190 16.05 18.36 0.41
C ASP A 190 17.36 19.13 0.66
N PRO A 191 17.97 19.75 -0.36
CA PRO A 191 19.12 20.62 -0.15
C PRO A 191 18.81 21.86 0.71
N ASN A 192 17.53 22.18 0.92
CA ASN A 192 17.04 23.28 1.74
C ASN A 192 16.28 22.83 2.99
N ASP A 193 16.52 21.60 3.46
CA ASP A 193 15.86 21.05 4.65
C ASP A 193 15.93 22.02 5.83
N SER A 194 14.75 22.41 6.31
CA SER A 194 14.59 23.41 7.38
C SER A 194 13.99 22.83 8.65
N SER A 195 13.92 21.49 8.76
CA SER A 195 13.38 20.81 9.94
C SER A 195 14.18 21.01 11.22
N GLY A 196 15.46 21.39 11.12
CA GLY A 196 16.35 21.52 12.27
C GLY A 196 16.85 20.18 12.83
N ALA A 197 16.74 19.09 12.08
CA ALA A 197 17.32 17.80 12.44
C ALA A 197 18.86 17.83 12.29
N ASP A 198 19.58 17.31 13.29
CA ASP A 198 21.05 17.15 13.26
C ASP A 198 21.46 15.87 12.52
N ALA A 199 20.57 14.88 12.48
CA ALA A 199 20.73 13.59 11.80
C ALA A 199 19.35 12.99 11.49
N ASP A 200 19.32 11.99 10.60
CA ASP A 200 18.14 11.16 10.39
C ASP A 200 18.43 9.66 10.51
N ALA A 201 17.38 8.88 10.77
CA ALA A 201 17.40 7.43 10.75
C ALA A 201 16.10 6.90 10.11
N VAL A 202 16.23 5.92 9.23
CA VAL A 202 15.10 5.28 8.54
C VAL A 202 14.65 4.04 9.31
N LEU A 203 13.34 3.93 9.52
CA LEU A 203 12.68 2.81 10.19
C LEU A 203 11.63 2.22 9.23
N VAL A 204 11.93 1.07 8.65
CA VAL A 204 11.01 0.29 7.81
C VAL A 204 10.31 -0.73 8.70
N LEU A 205 9.01 -0.53 8.90
CA LEU A 205 8.12 -1.42 9.64
C LEU A 205 7.57 -2.48 8.69
N ASP A 206 7.49 -3.72 9.16
CA ASP A 206 7.07 -4.83 8.30
C ASP A 206 6.40 -5.95 9.12
N ASP A 207 5.45 -6.65 8.51
CA ASP A 207 4.85 -7.88 9.01
C ASP A 207 5.34 -9.07 8.16
N TRP A 208 5.84 -10.13 8.79
CA TRP A 208 6.59 -11.17 8.07
C TRP A 208 5.96 -12.55 8.24
N VAL A 209 5.72 -13.22 7.11
CA VAL A 209 5.18 -14.59 7.08
C VAL A 209 6.01 -15.56 6.22
N ASP A 210 6.67 -15.07 5.16
CA ASP A 210 7.34 -15.94 4.18
C ASP A 210 8.49 -16.75 4.80
N GLY A 211 8.56 -18.04 4.47
CA GLY A 211 9.55 -18.94 5.05
C GLY A 211 9.33 -19.29 6.53
N LEU A 212 8.20 -18.86 7.14
CA LEU A 212 7.83 -19.22 8.52
C LEU A 212 6.85 -20.40 8.61
N GLY A 213 6.84 -21.26 7.60
CA GLY A 213 5.96 -22.44 7.49
C GLY A 213 4.73 -22.22 6.61
N THR A 214 4.65 -21.08 5.93
CA THR A 214 3.70 -20.80 4.86
C THR A 214 4.28 -19.71 3.94
N THR A 215 3.49 -19.27 2.95
CA THR A 215 3.83 -18.21 2.01
C THR A 215 2.68 -17.22 1.86
N PRO A 216 2.93 -15.97 1.42
CA PRO A 216 1.87 -15.01 1.10
C PRO A 216 0.81 -15.57 0.14
N ASP A 217 1.22 -16.30 -0.91
CA ASP A 217 0.30 -16.93 -1.86
C ASP A 217 -0.61 -17.97 -1.19
N SER A 218 -0.08 -18.78 -0.25
CA SER A 218 -0.88 -19.73 0.53
C SER A 218 -1.88 -19.03 1.46
N ILE A 219 -1.51 -17.85 1.99
CA ILE A 219 -2.41 -17.00 2.76
C ILE A 219 -3.54 -16.46 1.88
N LEU A 220 -3.24 -15.94 0.69
CA LEU A 220 -4.26 -15.49 -0.25
C LEU A 220 -5.22 -16.62 -0.64
N MET A 221 -4.71 -17.83 -0.83
CA MET A 221 -5.54 -19.02 -1.07
C MET A 221 -6.43 -19.37 0.13
N ALA A 222 -5.93 -19.21 1.36
CA ALA A 222 -6.72 -19.44 2.57
C ALA A 222 -7.82 -18.36 2.75
N LEU A 223 -7.53 -17.11 2.41
CA LEU A 223 -8.49 -16.00 2.43
C LEU A 223 -9.56 -16.16 1.35
N ASN A 224 -9.16 -16.56 0.14
CA ASN A 224 -10.06 -16.77 -0.98
C ASN A 224 -9.82 -18.13 -1.65
N PRO A 225 -10.44 -19.21 -1.15
CA PRO A 225 -10.30 -20.55 -1.73
C PRO A 225 -10.76 -20.65 -3.19
N ALA A 226 -11.56 -19.69 -3.69
CA ALA A 226 -11.98 -19.64 -5.07
C ALA A 226 -10.90 -19.11 -6.03
N ILE A 227 -9.83 -18.47 -5.53
CA ILE A 227 -8.68 -17.96 -6.31
C ILE A 227 -7.66 -19.07 -6.66
N ALA A 228 -7.81 -20.29 -6.12
CA ALA A 228 -6.93 -21.44 -6.38
C ALA A 228 -6.79 -21.86 -7.87
N GLY A 229 -7.49 -21.20 -8.80
CA GLY A 229 -7.43 -21.42 -10.25
C GLY A 229 -6.50 -20.50 -11.04
N GLY A 230 -5.77 -19.58 -10.41
CA GLY A 230 -4.84 -18.66 -11.08
C GLY A 230 -5.58 -17.56 -11.86
N HIS A 231 -5.46 -16.32 -11.37
CA HIS A 231 -5.86 -15.15 -12.14
C HIS A 231 -4.62 -14.33 -12.51
N ALA A 232 -4.56 -13.92 -13.78
CA ALA A 232 -3.74 -12.79 -14.18
C ALA A 232 -4.23 -11.56 -13.41
N GLY A 233 -3.35 -10.98 -12.58
CA GLY A 233 -3.68 -9.91 -11.65
C GLY A 233 -4.35 -8.72 -12.33
N HIS A 234 -5.30 -8.13 -11.63
CA HIS A 234 -5.83 -6.81 -11.98
C HIS A 234 -4.76 -5.76 -11.66
N GLY A 235 -3.83 -5.54 -12.59
CA GLY A 235 -2.85 -4.45 -12.54
C GLY A 235 -1.48 -4.78 -11.95
N GLY A 236 -1.24 -6.02 -11.53
CA GLY A 236 0.10 -6.59 -11.30
C GLY A 236 0.41 -7.65 -12.37
N ALA A 237 1.69 -7.84 -12.70
CA ALA A 237 2.11 -8.93 -13.59
C ALA A 237 1.56 -10.26 -13.07
N ALA A 238 1.10 -11.14 -13.96
CA ALA A 238 0.55 -12.43 -13.57
C ALA A 238 1.60 -13.23 -12.81
N SER A 239 1.41 -13.44 -11.50
CA SER A 239 2.24 -14.38 -10.77
C SER A 239 1.94 -15.78 -11.32
N THR A 240 2.98 -16.47 -11.77
CA THR A 240 2.91 -17.93 -11.97
C THR A 240 2.40 -18.55 -10.66
N PRO A 241 1.42 -19.48 -10.69
CA PRO A 241 0.96 -20.13 -9.48
C PRO A 241 2.15 -20.71 -8.72
N VAL A 242 2.43 -20.18 -7.53
CA VAL A 242 3.49 -20.73 -6.69
C VAL A 242 2.97 -22.07 -6.15
N GLU A 243 3.73 -23.15 -6.36
CA GLU A 243 3.42 -24.44 -5.76
C GLU A 243 3.33 -24.29 -4.24
N HIS A 244 2.24 -24.78 -3.65
CA HIS A 244 2.03 -24.80 -2.20
C HIS A 244 1.97 -26.25 -1.72
N THR A 245 2.45 -26.49 -0.50
CA THR A 245 2.25 -27.79 0.15
C THR A 245 0.96 -27.79 0.96
N GLU A 246 0.41 -28.97 1.26
CA GLU A 246 -0.71 -29.11 2.20
C GLU A 246 -0.35 -28.52 3.58
N GLY A 247 0.93 -28.57 3.98
CA GLY A 247 1.44 -27.99 5.22
C GLY A 247 1.37 -26.46 5.21
N ASP A 248 1.81 -25.82 4.13
CA ASP A 248 1.77 -24.36 4.00
C ASP A 248 0.34 -23.83 4.08
N LEU A 249 -0.61 -24.50 3.42
CA LEU A 249 -2.01 -24.12 3.44
C LEU A 249 -2.66 -24.31 4.82
N ALA A 250 -2.28 -25.37 5.56
CA ALA A 250 -2.78 -25.58 6.91
C ALA A 250 -2.32 -24.48 7.89
N VAL A 251 -1.06 -24.07 7.82
CA VAL A 251 -0.54 -22.93 8.59
C VAL A 251 -1.25 -21.64 8.17
N ALA A 252 -1.41 -21.40 6.87
CA ALA A 252 -2.12 -20.22 6.37
C ALA A 252 -3.55 -20.11 6.91
N GLN A 253 -4.31 -21.20 6.86
CA GLN A 253 -5.68 -21.26 7.40
C GLN A 253 -5.73 -20.96 8.90
N GLN A 254 -4.73 -21.41 9.66
CA GLN A 254 -4.62 -21.09 11.08
C GLN A 254 -4.38 -19.59 11.30
N LEU A 255 -3.45 -18.98 10.55
CA LEU A 255 -3.14 -17.55 10.67
C LEU A 255 -4.33 -16.67 10.28
N VAL A 256 -5.06 -17.02 9.21
CA VAL A 256 -6.29 -16.32 8.80
C VAL A 256 -7.39 -16.46 9.85
N SER A 257 -7.60 -17.68 10.38
CA SER A 257 -8.63 -17.92 11.41
C SER A 257 -8.37 -17.12 12.70
N ALA A 258 -7.09 -16.91 13.04
CA ALA A 258 -6.66 -16.16 14.22
C ALA A 258 -6.39 -14.67 13.92
N GLY A 259 -6.62 -14.20 12.69
CA GLY A 259 -6.07 -12.94 12.17
C GLY A 259 -6.84 -11.67 12.53
N HIS A 260 -8.13 -11.81 12.81
CA HIS A 260 -9.04 -10.68 13.03
C HIS A 260 -8.63 -9.82 14.23
N GLY A 261 -8.24 -8.57 13.96
CA GLY A 261 -8.10 -7.50 14.95
C GLY A 261 -9.27 -6.50 14.90
N SER A 262 -9.38 -5.63 15.91
CA SER A 262 -10.38 -4.57 15.96
C SER A 262 -9.82 -3.32 16.64
N SER A 263 -10.04 -2.15 16.05
CA SER A 263 -9.62 -0.86 16.61
C SER A 263 -10.74 0.16 16.54
N ASP A 264 -10.95 0.86 17.65
CA ASP A 264 -11.84 2.02 17.71
C ASP A 264 -11.32 3.18 16.85
N VAL A 265 -9.98 3.33 16.77
CA VAL A 265 -9.31 4.38 16.00
C VAL A 265 -9.50 4.16 14.49
N LEU A 266 -9.42 2.91 14.06
CA LEU A 266 -9.63 2.52 12.65
C LEU A 266 -11.08 2.14 12.35
N GLY A 267 -11.99 2.33 13.31
CA GLY A 267 -13.44 2.21 13.13
C GLY A 267 -13.96 0.79 12.90
N GLY A 268 -13.17 -0.25 13.16
CA GLY A 268 -13.59 -1.62 12.92
C GLY A 268 -12.45 -2.62 12.81
N MET A 269 -12.64 -3.61 11.94
CA MET A 269 -11.69 -4.70 11.74
C MET A 269 -10.39 -4.17 11.12
N THR A 270 -9.25 -4.59 11.67
CA THR A 270 -7.93 -4.02 11.32
C THR A 270 -7.10 -4.89 10.38
N GLN A 271 -7.12 -6.21 10.54
CA GLN A 271 -6.31 -7.18 9.78
C GLN A 271 -7.10 -8.49 9.56
N HIS A 272 -6.68 -9.30 8.59
CA HIS A 272 -7.20 -10.65 8.32
C HIS A 272 -6.27 -11.78 8.75
N ILE A 273 -4.99 -11.48 8.99
CA ILE A 273 -3.90 -12.43 9.13
C ILE A 273 -3.20 -12.19 10.46
N ALA A 274 -2.99 -13.26 11.22
CA ALA A 274 -2.17 -13.22 12.42
C ALA A 274 -0.70 -13.37 12.05
N TYR A 275 -0.08 -12.31 11.51
CA TYR A 275 1.33 -12.35 11.15
C TYR A 275 2.18 -12.83 12.35
N PRO A 276 3.04 -13.86 12.16
CA PRO A 276 3.76 -14.49 13.26
C PRO A 276 4.96 -13.65 13.72
N LEU A 277 5.40 -12.69 12.92
CA LEU A 277 6.58 -11.87 13.17
C LEU A 277 6.36 -10.45 12.66
N HIS A 278 6.85 -9.46 13.41
CA HIS A 278 6.84 -8.06 13.02
C HIS A 278 8.24 -7.50 13.22
N LEU A 279 8.71 -6.71 12.26
CA LEU A 279 10.11 -6.32 12.12
C LEU A 279 10.27 -4.80 12.03
N ILE A 280 11.39 -4.29 12.54
CA ILE A 280 11.88 -2.95 12.20
C ILE A 280 13.24 -3.12 11.54
N ASN A 281 13.40 -2.60 10.31
CA ASN A 281 14.62 -2.77 9.49
C ASN A 281 15.05 -4.24 9.35
N GLY A 282 14.06 -5.14 9.16
CA GLY A 282 14.31 -6.57 8.94
C GLY A 282 14.77 -7.33 10.19
N ARG A 283 14.62 -6.73 11.37
CA ARG A 283 15.10 -7.28 12.64
C ARG A 283 13.97 -7.44 13.66
N PRO A 284 13.90 -8.57 14.39
CA PRO A 284 12.90 -8.79 15.41
C PRO A 284 13.27 -8.13 16.75
N PRO A 285 12.30 -7.97 17.68
CA PRO A 285 12.53 -7.38 19.01
C PRO A 285 13.68 -7.97 19.83
N ASN A 286 13.97 -9.26 19.68
CA ASN A 286 15.02 -9.97 20.41
C ASN A 286 16.42 -9.88 19.76
N ASP A 287 16.51 -9.34 18.56
CA ASP A 287 17.76 -9.03 17.84
C ASP A 287 17.59 -7.71 17.04
N PRO A 288 17.27 -6.59 17.71
CA PRO A 288 16.90 -5.35 17.06
C PRO A 288 18.10 -4.67 16.41
N ALA A 289 17.84 -3.94 15.33
CA ALA A 289 18.74 -2.88 14.91
C ALA A 289 18.89 -1.83 16.03
N VAL A 290 19.99 -1.06 16.04
CA VAL A 290 20.20 0.01 17.02
C VAL A 290 20.40 1.34 16.30
N VAL A 291 19.47 2.26 16.51
CA VAL A 291 19.61 3.66 16.10
C VAL A 291 20.46 4.38 17.14
N THR A 292 21.60 4.94 16.70
CA THR A 292 22.51 5.68 17.59
C THR A 292 22.56 7.16 17.22
N ALA A 293 22.42 8.04 18.20
CA ALA A 293 22.50 9.49 18.00
C ALA A 293 23.13 10.19 19.21
N ALA A 294 23.59 11.44 19.04
CA ALA A 294 24.21 12.19 20.14
C ALA A 294 23.16 12.60 21.18
N PRO A 295 23.45 12.54 22.50
CA PRO A 295 22.54 13.09 23.49
C PRO A 295 22.36 14.60 23.28
N GLY A 296 21.12 15.08 23.37
CA GLY A 296 20.72 16.46 23.15
C GLY A 296 20.53 16.86 21.68
N SER A 297 20.92 16.02 20.72
CA SER A 297 20.66 16.31 19.30
C SER A 297 19.20 16.07 18.92
N THR A 298 18.73 16.76 17.90
CA THR A 298 17.43 16.51 17.27
C THR A 298 17.59 15.46 16.19
N LEU A 299 17.01 14.28 16.41
CA LEU A 299 17.01 13.18 15.44
C LEU A 299 15.68 13.17 14.69
N ARG A 300 15.73 13.12 13.36
CA ARG A 300 14.57 12.80 12.52
C ARG A 300 14.46 11.28 12.36
N LEU A 301 13.34 10.70 12.79
CA LEU A 301 12.97 9.32 12.48
C LEU A 301 12.05 9.33 11.26
N ARG A 302 12.48 8.66 10.18
CA ARG A 302 11.73 8.49 8.93
C ARG A 302 11.05 7.13 8.96
N ILE A 303 9.77 7.10 9.32
CA ILE A 303 9.00 5.87 9.51
C ILE A 303 8.29 5.51 8.22
N ILE A 304 8.47 4.28 7.77
CA ILE A 304 7.86 3.71 6.56
C ILE A 304 7.12 2.44 6.97
N ASN A 305 5.82 2.35 6.72
CA ASN A 305 5.10 1.10 6.89
C ASN A 305 5.05 0.31 5.58
N ALA A 306 5.94 -0.68 5.46
CA ALA A 306 6.05 -1.59 4.33
C ALA A 306 5.23 -2.87 4.50
N ALA A 307 4.51 -3.03 5.62
CA ALA A 307 3.70 -4.19 5.90
C ALA A 307 2.62 -4.44 4.84
N ALA A 308 2.30 -5.70 4.62
CA ALA A 308 1.30 -6.16 3.67
C ALA A 308 -0.12 -5.81 4.11
N GLU A 309 -0.44 -5.92 5.40
CA GLU A 309 -1.76 -5.49 5.91
C GLU A 309 -1.79 -4.96 7.35
N THR A 310 -0.64 -4.87 8.03
CA THR A 310 -0.60 -4.45 9.43
C THR A 310 -0.52 -2.91 9.60
N PRO A 311 -1.52 -2.27 10.23
CA PRO A 311 -1.38 -0.93 10.79
C PRO A 311 -0.60 -0.97 12.10
N TYR A 312 0.33 -0.03 12.27
CA TYR A 312 1.10 0.10 13.50
C TYR A 312 0.77 1.38 14.25
N ARG A 313 0.64 1.26 15.58
CA ARG A 313 0.74 2.36 16.52
C ARG A 313 2.20 2.55 16.93
N PHE A 314 2.81 3.65 16.52
CA PHE A 314 4.22 3.94 16.72
C PHE A 314 4.46 4.93 17.86
N ALA A 315 5.46 4.68 18.71
CA ALA A 315 5.90 5.59 19.76
C ALA A 315 7.37 5.33 20.15
N VAL A 316 7.98 6.32 20.83
CA VAL A 316 9.37 6.26 21.31
C VAL A 316 9.38 6.42 22.83
N ALA A 317 9.91 5.41 23.55
CA ALA A 317 9.91 5.40 25.01
C ALA A 317 10.64 6.63 25.57
N GLY A 318 10.03 7.30 26.53
CA GLY A 318 10.59 8.48 27.17
C GLY A 318 10.67 9.73 26.30
N HIS A 319 10.08 9.75 25.10
CA HIS A 319 10.17 10.89 24.17
C HIS A 319 8.79 11.30 23.66
N GLU A 320 8.50 12.60 23.71
CA GLU A 320 7.47 13.21 22.87
C GLU A 320 8.06 13.36 21.46
N MET A 321 7.26 13.00 20.45
CA MET A 321 7.60 13.18 19.04
C MET A 321 7.01 14.49 18.53
N THR A 322 7.65 15.11 17.54
CA THR A 322 7.04 16.19 16.74
C THR A 322 6.92 15.73 15.30
N ILE A 323 5.69 15.55 14.81
CA ILE A 323 5.44 15.18 13.41
C ILE A 323 5.77 16.39 12.53
N VAL A 324 6.61 16.20 11.52
CA VAL A 324 7.06 17.27 10.62
C VAL A 324 6.80 17.00 9.15
N ALA A 325 6.61 15.74 8.74
CA ALA A 325 6.15 15.43 7.38
C ALA A 325 5.28 14.16 7.33
N THR A 326 4.42 14.08 6.30
CA THR A 326 3.66 12.89 5.91
C THR A 326 3.88 12.59 4.44
N ASP A 327 4.19 11.34 4.09
CA ASP A 327 4.40 10.88 2.72
C ASP A 327 5.43 11.71 1.90
N GLY A 328 6.38 12.34 2.60
CA GLY A 328 7.40 13.21 2.00
C GLY A 328 7.03 14.70 1.95
N TYR A 329 5.86 15.10 2.44
CA TYR A 329 5.41 16.50 2.43
C TYR A 329 5.32 17.09 3.83
N ASP A 330 5.87 18.29 4.00
CA ASP A 330 5.90 18.99 5.27
C ASP A 330 4.49 19.27 5.83
N VAL A 331 4.36 19.11 7.14
CA VAL A 331 3.17 19.49 7.91
C VAL A 331 3.50 20.60 8.90
N GLU A 332 2.47 21.28 9.40
CA GLU A 332 2.62 22.12 10.59
C GLU A 332 3.13 21.25 11.76
N PRO A 333 4.29 21.58 12.37
CA PRO A 333 4.89 20.73 13.40
C PRO A 333 3.91 20.42 14.52
N THR A 334 3.60 19.12 14.69
CA THR A 334 2.53 18.67 15.59
C THR A 334 3.07 17.72 16.65
N PRO A 335 3.05 18.10 17.94
CA PRO A 335 3.47 17.22 19.03
C PRO A 335 2.57 15.98 19.16
N ALA A 336 3.16 14.80 19.37
CA ALA A 336 2.46 13.53 19.55
C ALA A 336 3.23 12.59 20.49
N ASP A 337 2.53 11.79 21.28
CA ASP A 337 3.15 10.67 22.01
C ASP A 337 3.10 9.39 21.16
N ALA A 338 2.03 9.25 20.36
CA ALA A 338 1.85 8.13 19.43
C ALA A 338 1.19 8.58 18.12
N ILE A 339 1.40 7.79 17.06
CA ILE A 339 0.77 7.94 15.74
C ILE A 339 0.28 6.58 15.22
N ILE A 340 -0.73 6.58 14.34
CA ILE A 340 -1.06 5.40 13.52
C ILE A 340 -0.39 5.55 12.15
N VAL A 341 0.32 4.50 11.75
CA VAL A 341 0.94 4.39 10.43
C VAL A 341 0.25 3.26 9.68
N GLY A 342 -0.61 3.61 8.72
CA GLY A 342 -1.23 2.63 7.81
C GLY A 342 -0.22 2.11 6.78
N MET A 343 -0.54 1.00 6.11
CA MET A 343 0.32 0.44 5.05
C MET A 343 0.60 1.51 3.99
N ALA A 344 1.84 1.53 3.47
CA ALA A 344 2.38 2.53 2.56
C ALA A 344 2.52 3.97 3.08
N GLN A 345 1.99 4.30 4.25
CA GLN A 345 2.14 5.64 4.79
C GLN A 345 3.55 5.87 5.32
N ARG A 346 4.03 7.11 5.20
CA ARG A 346 5.27 7.55 5.82
C ARG A 346 5.03 8.72 6.75
N TYR A 347 5.78 8.75 7.84
CA TYR A 347 5.84 9.88 8.75
C TYR A 347 7.29 10.22 9.05
N ASP A 348 7.63 11.50 9.01
CA ASP A 348 8.88 11.99 9.58
C ASP A 348 8.56 12.66 10.91
N VAL A 349 9.23 12.23 11.97
CA VAL A 349 9.08 12.81 13.31
C VAL A 349 10.42 13.23 13.87
N LEU A 350 10.44 14.31 14.64
CA LEU A 350 11.61 14.78 15.37
C LEU A 350 11.54 14.32 16.83
N VAL A 351 12.67 13.87 17.37
CA VAL A 351 12.87 13.59 18.78
C VAL A 351 14.17 14.24 19.28
N THR A 352 14.13 14.90 20.44
CA THR A 352 15.35 15.36 21.11
C THR A 352 15.92 14.20 21.93
N VAL A 353 17.07 13.67 21.50
CA VAL A 353 17.64 12.43 22.04
C VAL A 353 18.07 12.59 23.49
N LYS A 354 17.46 11.83 24.40
CA LYS A 354 17.88 11.79 25.82
C LYS A 354 19.00 10.78 26.01
N SER A 355 19.95 11.08 26.91
CA SER A 355 20.97 10.09 27.34
C SER A 355 20.31 8.83 27.87
N GLY A 356 20.72 7.67 27.35
CA GLY A 356 20.19 6.37 27.73
C GLY A 356 19.86 5.50 26.52
N THR A 357 19.06 4.48 26.80
CA THR A 357 18.63 3.48 25.83
C THR A 357 17.12 3.34 25.94
N TRP A 358 16.43 3.50 24.83
CA TRP A 358 15.00 3.70 24.77
C TRP A 358 14.38 2.76 23.72
N PRO A 359 13.40 1.93 24.08
CA PRO A 359 12.61 1.20 23.10
C PRO A 359 11.91 2.15 22.12
N VAL A 360 11.96 1.82 20.84
CA VAL A 360 11.11 2.39 19.80
C VAL A 360 10.15 1.29 19.40
N VAL A 361 8.85 1.52 19.54
CA VAL A 361 7.84 0.46 19.43
C VAL A 361 6.83 0.79 18.35
N ALA A 362 6.59 -0.19 17.48
CA ALA A 362 5.47 -0.24 16.54
C ALA A 362 4.53 -1.36 16.98
N LYS A 363 3.54 -1.02 17.80
CA LYS A 363 2.53 -1.98 18.28
C LYS A 363 1.51 -2.24 17.18
N VAL A 364 1.11 -3.49 16.99
CA VAL A 364 0.03 -3.82 16.07
C VAL A 364 -1.27 -3.18 16.55
N GLU A 365 -1.89 -2.34 15.72
CA GLU A 365 -3.14 -1.68 16.11
C GLU A 365 -4.30 -2.68 16.03
N GLY A 366 -5.05 -2.81 17.12
CA GLY A 366 -6.27 -3.63 17.19
C GLY A 366 -6.08 -5.11 17.58
N ARG A 367 -4.85 -5.57 17.86
CA ARG A 367 -4.57 -6.91 18.41
C ARG A 367 -3.21 -6.97 19.11
N ASP A 368 -2.92 -8.11 19.73
CA ASP A 368 -1.58 -8.38 20.27
C ASP A 368 -0.56 -8.59 19.15
N GLY A 369 0.64 -8.05 19.34
CA GLY A 369 1.75 -8.07 18.38
C GLY A 369 2.51 -6.74 18.39
N TYR A 370 3.80 -6.76 18.06
CA TYR A 370 4.60 -5.55 17.93
C TYR A 370 5.92 -5.83 17.21
N ALA A 371 6.44 -4.81 16.55
CA ALA A 371 7.85 -4.70 16.22
C ALA A 371 8.51 -3.68 17.16
N SER A 372 9.80 -3.82 17.40
CA SER A 372 10.54 -2.84 18.20
C SER A 372 12.02 -2.80 17.82
N THR A 373 12.62 -1.63 18.06
CA THR A 373 14.04 -1.36 17.90
C THR A 373 14.53 -0.51 19.07
N VAL A 374 15.81 -0.14 19.06
CA VAL A 374 16.44 0.61 20.14
C VAL A 374 16.92 1.96 19.62
N LEU A 375 16.47 3.04 20.25
CA LEU A 375 17.17 4.33 20.21
C LEU A 375 18.16 4.39 21.37
N ARG A 376 19.45 4.48 21.06
CA ARG A 376 20.52 4.56 22.05
C ARG A 376 21.30 5.84 21.86
N SER A 377 21.50 6.62 22.92
CA SER A 377 22.41 7.75 22.87
C SER A 377 23.87 7.29 22.78
N ALA A 378 24.72 8.06 22.11
CA ALA A 378 26.13 7.70 21.89
C ALA A 378 26.95 7.55 23.19
N ASP A 379 26.50 8.13 24.30
CA ASP A 379 27.08 8.03 25.64
C ASP A 379 26.55 6.85 26.49
N ALA A 380 25.53 6.13 26.01
CA ALA A 380 24.95 4.98 26.71
C ALA A 380 25.74 3.68 26.46
N LEU A 381 25.71 2.78 27.44
CA LEU A 381 26.34 1.46 27.33
C LEU A 381 25.65 0.61 26.25
N THR A 382 26.44 -0.20 25.55
CA THR A 382 25.91 -1.21 24.63
C THR A 382 25.09 -2.25 25.39
N LEU A 383 23.93 -2.60 24.84
CA LEU A 383 23.07 -3.65 25.37
C LEU A 383 23.71 -5.03 25.11
N SER A 384 23.72 -5.88 26.14
CA SER A 384 24.22 -7.26 26.03
C SER A 384 23.15 -8.26 25.56
N ASN A 385 21.87 -7.95 25.77
CA ASN A 385 20.73 -8.72 25.25
C ASN A 385 19.51 -7.79 25.10
N PRO A 386 19.35 -7.15 23.94
CA PRO A 386 18.37 -6.08 23.74
C PRO A 386 16.97 -6.61 23.41
N ASP A 387 16.42 -7.60 24.13
CA ASP A 387 15.00 -7.91 23.99
C ASP A 387 14.17 -6.70 24.45
N VAL A 388 13.69 -5.94 23.47
CA VAL A 388 12.94 -4.72 23.67
C VAL A 388 11.46 -5.04 23.58
N GLY A 389 10.81 -5.19 24.74
CA GLY A 389 9.37 -5.44 24.81
C GLY A 389 8.52 -4.38 24.10
N GLY A 390 7.28 -4.74 23.77
CA GLY A 390 6.35 -3.90 23.00
C GLY A 390 5.42 -3.01 23.83
N SER A 391 5.72 -2.78 25.11
CA SER A 391 4.86 -2.00 25.99
C SER A 391 5.62 -0.82 26.58
N ILE A 392 5.19 0.38 26.21
CA ILE A 392 5.70 1.67 26.68
C ILE A 392 4.50 2.59 26.91
N SER A 393 4.61 3.53 27.86
CA SER A 393 3.51 4.41 28.27
C SER A 393 2.99 5.32 27.15
N GLU A 394 3.87 5.72 26.23
CA GLU A 394 3.59 6.67 25.16
C GLU A 394 2.56 6.14 24.16
N LEU A 395 2.43 4.81 24.03
CA LEU A 395 1.41 4.18 23.18
C LEU A 395 -0.04 4.51 23.63
N ASP A 396 -0.22 4.80 24.91
CA ASP A 396 -1.50 5.19 25.51
C ASP A 396 -1.61 6.71 25.75
N GLY A 397 -0.63 7.48 25.27
CA GLY A 397 -0.55 8.94 25.40
C GLY A 397 -1.41 9.70 24.38
N ARG A 398 -0.97 10.91 24.04
CA ARG A 398 -1.58 11.75 23.00
C ARG A 398 -1.37 11.12 21.62
N LEU A 399 -2.37 10.36 21.17
CA LEU A 399 -2.47 9.86 19.82
C LEU A 399 -2.87 10.99 18.85
N VAL A 400 -2.06 11.21 17.82
CA VAL A 400 -2.38 12.13 16.72
C VAL A 400 -2.73 11.31 15.48
N LEU A 401 -3.92 11.56 14.93
CA LEU A 401 -4.39 10.97 13.68
C LEU A 401 -4.11 11.92 12.52
N GLU A 402 -4.04 11.38 11.30
CA GLU A 402 -3.83 12.20 10.09
C GLU A 402 -4.89 13.29 9.92
N SER A 403 -6.12 13.08 10.40
CA SER A 403 -7.20 14.08 10.34
C SER A 403 -6.94 15.34 11.17
N ALA A 404 -6.03 15.25 12.16
CA ALA A 404 -5.60 16.38 12.97
C ALA A 404 -4.43 17.15 12.38
N LEU A 405 -3.74 16.61 11.37
CA LEU A 405 -2.58 17.25 10.75
C LEU A 405 -2.99 18.30 9.71
N ARG A 406 -2.15 19.30 9.52
CA ARG A 406 -2.35 20.36 8.52
C ARG A 406 -1.08 20.50 7.69
N PRO A 407 -1.20 20.73 6.37
CA PRO A 407 -0.03 20.88 5.51
C PRO A 407 0.72 22.17 5.87
N ALA A 408 2.04 22.13 5.82
CA ALA A 408 2.84 23.35 5.80
C ALA A 408 2.52 24.16 4.53
N GLU A 409 2.77 25.46 4.54
CA GLU A 409 2.50 26.32 3.37
C GLU A 409 3.23 25.83 2.11
N SER A 410 4.44 25.31 2.25
CA SER A 410 5.25 24.72 1.17
C SER A 410 4.60 23.50 0.52
N ALA A 411 3.73 22.78 1.23
CA ALA A 411 3.08 21.56 0.78
C ALA A 411 1.63 21.77 0.30
N ARG A 412 1.07 22.98 0.46
CA ARG A 412 -0.31 23.25 0.07
C ARG A 412 -0.48 23.25 -1.45
N LEU A 413 -1.49 22.54 -1.92
CA LEU A 413 -1.98 22.76 -3.28
C LEU A 413 -2.62 24.14 -3.42
N GLU A 414 -2.54 24.70 -4.62
CA GLU A 414 -3.31 25.89 -4.96
C GLU A 414 -4.81 25.64 -4.75
N THR A 415 -5.51 26.62 -4.17
CA THR A 415 -6.95 26.53 -3.96
C THR A 415 -7.67 26.70 -5.30
N LYS A 416 -8.32 25.64 -5.78
CA LYS A 416 -9.09 25.61 -7.04
C LYS A 416 -10.34 24.74 -6.84
N SER A 417 -11.40 25.03 -7.59
CA SER A 417 -12.55 24.11 -7.66
C SER A 417 -12.22 22.92 -8.56
N PRO A 418 -12.75 21.73 -8.29
CA PRO A 418 -12.54 20.58 -9.15
C PRO A 418 -13.22 20.77 -10.51
N ASP A 419 -12.48 20.49 -11.58
CA ASP A 419 -12.98 20.36 -12.94
C ASP A 419 -13.66 19.00 -13.14
N ARG A 420 -13.20 17.98 -12.41
CA ARG A 420 -13.76 16.62 -12.37
C ARG A 420 -14.06 16.22 -10.93
N ASP A 421 -15.25 15.67 -10.70
CA ASP A 421 -15.66 15.20 -9.38
C ASP A 421 -16.24 13.79 -9.50
N TYR A 422 -15.46 12.79 -9.07
CA TYR A 422 -15.78 11.38 -9.15
C TYR A 422 -16.22 10.82 -7.81
N HIS A 423 -17.18 9.90 -7.85
CA HIS A 423 -17.67 9.21 -6.66
C HIS A 423 -17.53 7.70 -6.83
N ILE A 424 -16.76 7.08 -5.93
CA ILE A 424 -16.55 5.64 -5.91
C ILE A 424 -16.92 5.06 -4.55
N GLU A 425 -17.25 3.77 -4.56
CA GLU A 425 -17.53 3.01 -3.35
C GLU A 425 -16.44 1.96 -3.13
N LEU A 426 -15.88 1.89 -1.92
CA LEU A 426 -15.01 0.80 -1.51
C LEU A 426 -15.90 -0.30 -0.93
N ILE A 427 -15.85 -1.49 -1.54
CA ILE A 427 -16.77 -2.59 -1.25
C ILE A 427 -16.04 -3.88 -0.91
N GLN A 428 -16.73 -4.73 -0.14
CA GLN A 428 -16.52 -6.16 -0.12
C GLN A 428 -17.70 -6.82 -0.85
N ALA A 429 -17.44 -7.61 -1.88
CA ALA A 429 -18.50 -8.22 -2.67
C ALA A 429 -19.02 -9.52 -2.02
N GLY A 430 -20.18 -9.43 -1.38
CA GLY A 430 -20.86 -10.57 -0.76
C GLY A 430 -20.16 -11.07 0.50
N ASP A 431 -20.23 -12.37 0.75
CA ASP A 431 -19.57 -13.08 1.86
C ASP A 431 -18.18 -13.63 1.48
N ARG A 432 -17.69 -13.31 0.28
CA ARG A 432 -16.40 -13.77 -0.23
C ARG A 432 -15.31 -12.74 0.04
N TYR A 433 -14.06 -13.19 -0.02
CA TYR A 433 -12.88 -12.34 0.04
C TYR A 433 -12.63 -11.69 -1.34
N VAL A 434 -13.57 -10.85 -1.76
CA VAL A 434 -13.50 -10.08 -3.01
C VAL A 434 -13.63 -8.62 -2.64
N TRP A 435 -12.58 -7.87 -2.92
CA TRP A 435 -12.45 -6.45 -2.57
C TRP A 435 -12.41 -5.64 -3.85
N GLY A 436 -13.08 -4.50 -3.88
CA GLY A 436 -13.24 -3.77 -5.13
C GLY A 436 -13.64 -2.32 -4.97
N MET A 437 -13.56 -1.61 -6.09
CA MET A 437 -14.16 -0.30 -6.27
C MET A 437 -15.43 -0.43 -7.10
N ALA A 438 -16.50 0.19 -6.65
CA ALA A 438 -17.80 0.20 -7.32
C ALA A 438 -18.34 1.64 -7.45
N GLY A 439 -19.56 1.76 -7.96
CA GLY A 439 -20.17 3.04 -8.29
C GLY A 439 -20.08 3.38 -9.77
N ALA A 440 -20.74 4.47 -10.17
CA ALA A 440 -20.89 4.86 -11.57
C ALA A 440 -19.56 5.29 -12.23
N ASP A 441 -18.59 5.69 -11.41
CA ASP A 441 -17.32 6.30 -11.83
C ASP A 441 -16.10 5.39 -11.66
N ALA A 442 -16.18 4.27 -10.93
CA ALA A 442 -15.02 3.41 -10.61
C ALA A 442 -14.23 2.91 -11.85
N GLY A 443 -14.88 2.84 -13.02
CA GLY A 443 -14.23 2.50 -14.30
C GLY A 443 -14.06 3.68 -15.28
N LYS A 444 -14.22 4.93 -14.81
CA LYS A 444 -14.27 6.14 -15.64
C LYS A 444 -13.46 7.30 -15.07
N LEU A 445 -12.41 7.01 -14.31
CA LEU A 445 -11.49 8.01 -13.77
C LEU A 445 -10.59 8.54 -14.90
N VAL A 446 -11.13 9.47 -15.69
CA VAL A 446 -10.51 9.97 -16.94
C VAL A 446 -10.37 11.49 -16.90
N MET A 447 -9.16 11.99 -17.10
CA MET A 447 -8.85 13.42 -16.94
C MET A 447 -8.08 14.00 -18.14
N LYS A 448 -8.14 15.31 -18.29
CA LYS A 448 -7.23 16.07 -19.17
C LYS A 448 -6.10 16.68 -18.36
N GLN A 449 -4.95 16.86 -19.00
CA GLN A 449 -3.83 17.53 -18.36
C GLN A 449 -4.22 18.97 -17.94
N GLY A 450 -3.92 19.32 -16.70
CA GLY A 450 -4.21 20.62 -16.08
C GLY A 450 -5.55 20.70 -15.32
N GLU A 451 -6.41 19.68 -15.39
CA GLU A 451 -7.66 19.63 -14.61
C GLU A 451 -7.37 19.40 -13.11
N ARG A 452 -8.13 20.04 -12.21
CA ARG A 452 -8.24 19.63 -10.81
C ARG A 452 -9.24 18.48 -10.71
N VAL A 453 -8.78 17.33 -10.22
CA VAL A 453 -9.60 16.13 -10.06
C VAL A 453 -9.90 15.90 -8.58
N ARG A 454 -11.18 15.69 -8.25
CA ARG A 454 -11.64 15.18 -6.96
C ARG A 454 -12.12 13.75 -7.11
N ILE A 455 -11.72 12.88 -6.17
CA ILE A 455 -12.27 11.53 -6.01
C ILE A 455 -12.80 11.41 -4.58
N THR A 456 -14.12 11.26 -4.46
CA THR A 456 -14.80 10.98 -3.19
C THR A 456 -14.99 9.48 -3.04
N MET A 457 -14.42 8.92 -1.98
CA MET A 457 -14.44 7.49 -1.68
C MET A 457 -15.41 7.23 -0.54
N LYS A 458 -16.48 6.48 -0.81
CA LYS A 458 -17.40 5.98 0.21
C LYS A 458 -17.00 4.57 0.62
N ASN A 459 -16.56 4.39 1.85
CA ASN A 459 -16.26 3.06 2.34
C ASN A 459 -17.52 2.39 2.91
N THR A 460 -18.06 1.42 2.17
CA THR A 460 -19.24 0.65 2.57
C THR A 460 -18.91 -0.68 3.22
N SER A 461 -17.62 -1.04 3.29
CA SER A 461 -17.19 -2.27 3.95
C SER A 461 -17.02 -2.06 5.46
N THR A 462 -16.70 -3.16 6.16
CA THR A 462 -16.45 -3.16 7.61
C THR A 462 -14.99 -2.91 7.99
N MET A 463 -14.13 -2.65 7.00
CA MET A 463 -12.69 -2.47 7.16
C MET A 463 -12.23 -1.15 6.58
N TRP A 464 -11.26 -0.53 7.23
CA TRP A 464 -10.56 0.64 6.71
C TRP A 464 -9.68 0.23 5.51
N HIS A 465 -9.37 1.20 4.64
CA HIS A 465 -8.51 0.99 3.46
C HIS A 465 -7.48 2.13 3.32
N PRO A 466 -6.17 1.85 3.30
CA PRO A 466 -5.17 2.84 2.90
C PRO A 466 -5.19 2.99 1.38
N MET A 467 -5.81 4.06 0.88
CA MET A 467 -5.97 4.34 -0.55
C MET A 467 -4.79 5.13 -1.09
N HIS A 468 -4.12 4.57 -2.10
CA HIS A 468 -2.91 5.11 -2.72
C HIS A 468 -3.14 5.48 -4.19
N THR A 469 -2.54 6.58 -4.65
CA THR A 469 -2.45 6.92 -6.09
C THR A 469 -1.01 7.00 -6.56
N HIS A 470 -0.74 6.39 -7.71
CA HIS A 470 0.55 6.55 -8.38
C HIS A 470 0.64 7.91 -9.09
N GLY A 471 1.87 8.35 -9.37
CA GLY A 471 2.20 9.48 -10.24
C GLY A 471 1.78 10.86 -9.76
N HIS A 472 0.99 10.95 -8.69
CA HIS A 472 0.43 12.17 -8.14
C HIS A 472 0.53 12.15 -6.64
N THR A 473 0.44 13.34 -6.07
CA THR A 473 0.07 13.51 -4.67
C THR A 473 -1.23 14.30 -4.62
N PHE A 474 -1.97 14.17 -3.52
CA PHE A 474 -3.29 14.77 -3.35
C PHE A 474 -3.38 15.56 -2.05
N ALA A 475 -4.24 16.56 -2.03
CA ALA A 475 -4.73 17.21 -0.83
C ALA A 475 -5.96 16.44 -0.31
N VAL A 476 -6.12 16.34 1.01
CA VAL A 476 -7.33 15.81 1.66
C VAL A 476 -8.15 17.01 2.18
N PRO A 477 -9.26 17.42 1.52
CA PRO A 477 -9.98 18.63 1.87
C PRO A 477 -10.47 18.66 3.33
N ASP A 478 -11.02 17.55 3.82
CA ASP A 478 -11.53 17.42 5.19
C ASP A 478 -10.43 17.57 6.25
N TYR A 479 -9.16 17.36 5.87
CA TYR A 479 -7.99 17.51 6.73
C TYR A 479 -7.27 18.84 6.47
N GLY A 480 -7.99 19.86 5.98
CA GLY A 480 -7.45 21.19 5.71
C GLY A 480 -6.47 21.23 4.53
N GLY A 481 -6.58 20.26 3.63
CA GLY A 481 -5.74 20.12 2.44
C GLY A 481 -4.42 19.36 2.67
N LEU A 482 -4.33 18.52 3.71
CA LEU A 482 -3.16 17.70 4.01
C LEU A 482 -2.64 17.00 2.74
N ARG A 483 -1.35 17.19 2.42
CA ARG A 483 -0.72 16.69 1.19
C ARG A 483 -0.14 15.30 1.42
N ARG A 484 -0.57 14.31 0.62
CA ARG A 484 -0.23 12.89 0.78
C ARG A 484 -0.25 12.15 -0.55
N ASP A 485 0.17 10.89 -0.54
CA ASP A 485 -0.13 9.92 -1.61
C ASP A 485 -0.86 8.67 -1.12
N THR A 486 -0.97 8.46 0.20
CA THR A 486 -1.75 7.36 0.78
C THR A 486 -2.59 7.84 1.97
N VAL A 487 -3.92 7.64 1.93
CA VAL A 487 -4.85 8.09 2.98
C VAL A 487 -5.76 6.96 3.46
N ASN A 488 -6.07 6.90 4.76
CA ASN A 488 -6.95 5.88 5.29
C ASN A 488 -8.42 6.30 5.15
N VAL A 489 -9.25 5.44 4.56
CA VAL A 489 -10.70 5.62 4.46
C VAL A 489 -11.38 4.66 5.44
N LEU A 490 -11.97 5.21 6.51
CA LEU A 490 -12.53 4.42 7.61
C LEU A 490 -13.88 3.75 7.24
N PRO A 491 -14.26 2.63 7.88
CA PRO A 491 -15.54 1.96 7.65
C PRO A 491 -16.73 2.91 7.82
N GLY A 492 -17.68 2.86 6.89
CA GLY A 492 -18.91 3.67 6.95
C GLY A 492 -18.70 5.17 6.78
N SER A 493 -17.50 5.62 6.40
CA SER A 493 -17.18 7.02 6.16
C SER A 493 -17.06 7.35 4.67
N GLU A 494 -17.08 8.64 4.35
CA GLU A 494 -16.74 9.19 3.05
C GLU A 494 -15.54 10.12 3.21
N LEU A 495 -14.57 10.02 2.30
CA LEU A 495 -13.39 10.88 2.29
C LEU A 495 -13.03 11.26 0.85
N ALA A 496 -12.78 12.55 0.63
CA ALA A 496 -12.36 13.08 -0.67
C ALA A 496 -10.85 13.29 -0.74
N ILE A 497 -10.27 13.06 -1.91
CA ILE A 497 -8.92 13.49 -2.28
C ILE A 497 -8.98 14.41 -3.50
N GLU A 498 -8.04 15.35 -3.58
CA GLU A 498 -7.90 16.29 -4.69
C GLU A 498 -6.48 16.37 -5.21
N PHE A 499 -6.28 16.20 -6.52
CA PHE A 499 -4.97 16.36 -7.15
C PHE A 499 -5.08 17.15 -8.45
N ASP A 500 -3.99 17.79 -8.83
CA ASP A 500 -3.84 18.41 -10.14
C ASP A 500 -3.38 17.34 -11.13
N ALA A 501 -4.08 17.20 -12.26
CA ALA A 501 -3.73 16.27 -13.32
C ALA A 501 -2.54 16.81 -14.15
N ASP A 502 -1.35 16.87 -13.56
CA ASP A 502 -0.15 17.47 -14.15
C ASP A 502 0.89 16.47 -14.67
N ASN A 503 0.67 15.16 -14.45
CA ASN A 503 1.59 14.08 -14.80
C ASN A 503 0.93 13.09 -15.79
N PRO A 504 0.98 13.36 -17.11
CA PRO A 504 0.23 12.60 -18.10
C PRO A 504 0.64 11.12 -18.16
N GLY A 505 -0.34 10.25 -18.43
CA GLY A 505 -0.14 8.80 -18.56
C GLY A 505 -1.34 7.99 -18.07
N GLU A 506 -1.10 6.73 -17.72
CA GLU A 506 -2.06 5.86 -17.03
C GLU A 506 -1.50 5.42 -15.68
N TRP A 507 -2.18 5.73 -14.59
CA TRP A 507 -1.69 5.55 -13.22
C TRP A 507 -2.60 4.65 -12.42
N MET A 508 -2.05 3.80 -11.56
CA MET A 508 -2.85 2.97 -10.67
C MET A 508 -3.37 3.77 -9.47
N PHE A 509 -4.56 3.40 -9.04
CA PHE A 509 -5.22 3.90 -7.83
C PHE A 509 -5.82 2.71 -7.08
N HIS A 510 -5.28 2.36 -5.93
CA HIS A 510 -5.59 1.09 -5.27
C HIS A 510 -5.51 1.15 -3.75
N CYS A 511 -6.07 0.13 -3.10
CA CYS A 511 -5.86 -0.09 -1.68
C CYS A 511 -4.46 -0.67 -1.46
N HIS A 512 -3.76 -0.21 -0.42
CA HIS A 512 -2.43 -0.67 -0.06
C HIS A 512 -2.43 -1.75 1.04
N ASN A 513 -3.59 -2.34 1.33
CA ASN A 513 -3.61 -3.70 1.86
C ASN A 513 -3.32 -4.65 0.68
N ALA A 514 -2.20 -5.36 0.73
CA ALA A 514 -1.70 -6.21 -0.36
C ALA A 514 -2.75 -7.25 -0.79
N TYR A 515 -3.48 -7.84 0.14
CA TYR A 515 -4.49 -8.85 -0.14
C TYR A 515 -5.79 -8.25 -0.68
N HIS A 516 -6.15 -7.02 -0.29
CA HIS A 516 -7.27 -6.30 -0.91
C HIS A 516 -6.93 -5.89 -2.36
N PHE A 517 -5.69 -5.47 -2.61
CA PHE A 517 -5.20 -5.18 -3.95
C PHE A 517 -5.28 -6.41 -4.86
N GLU A 518 -4.69 -7.52 -4.43
CA GLU A 518 -4.72 -8.79 -5.16
C GLU A 518 -6.15 -9.35 -5.35
N ALA A 519 -7.05 -9.06 -4.41
CA ALA A 519 -8.46 -9.43 -4.52
C ALA A 519 -9.29 -8.50 -5.43
N GLY A 520 -8.71 -7.39 -5.93
CA GLY A 520 -9.30 -6.54 -6.97
C GLY A 520 -9.61 -5.09 -6.58
N MET A 521 -9.18 -4.58 -5.41
CA MET A 521 -9.44 -3.19 -5.00
C MET A 521 -8.48 -2.20 -5.68
N THR A 522 -8.68 -2.03 -6.98
CA THR A 522 -7.86 -1.19 -7.86
C THR A 522 -8.71 -0.54 -8.95
N ALA A 523 -8.24 0.61 -9.42
CA ALA A 523 -8.73 1.32 -10.59
C ALA A 523 -7.54 2.03 -11.26
N ASN A 524 -7.76 2.56 -12.47
CA ASN A 524 -6.75 3.30 -13.21
C ASN A 524 -7.22 4.73 -13.45
N LEU A 525 -6.35 5.69 -13.17
CA LEU A 525 -6.45 7.09 -13.57
C LEU A 525 -5.89 7.22 -14.99
N ARG A 526 -6.71 7.68 -15.94
CA ARG A 526 -6.34 7.72 -17.36
C ARG A 526 -6.39 9.12 -17.92
N TYR A 527 -5.32 9.55 -18.56
CA TYR A 527 -5.29 10.81 -19.28
C TYR A 527 -5.83 10.69 -20.70
N VAL A 528 -6.50 11.73 -21.19
CA VAL A 528 -6.97 11.87 -22.58
C VAL A 528 -6.57 13.21 -23.18
N ARG A 529 -6.45 13.27 -24.52
CA ARG A 529 -6.16 14.51 -25.27
C ARG A 529 -7.37 15.47 -25.33
#